data_AF-A0A3C0TU43-F1
#
_entry.id   AF-A0A3C0TU43-F1
#
_cell.length_a   1.000
_cell.length_b   1.000
_cell.length_c   1.000
_cell.angle_alpha   90.00
_cell.angle_beta   90.00
_cell.angle_gamma   90.00
#
_symmetry.space_group_name_H-M   'P 1'
#
loop_
_entity.id
_entity.type
_entity.pdbx_description
1 polymer ?
#
loop_
_entity_poly.entity_id
_entity_poly.type
_entity_poly.pdbx_seq_one_letter_code
_entity_poly.pdbx_strand_id
1 'polypeptide(L)' 'IDDIMAIALRVNDFMCGLFAGIGIKLIDFKIEFGRMYDGDALRIVLADEISPDSCRLWDMATNEKL' A
#
# COMPACT_ATOMS: atom_id res chain seq x y z
N ILE A 1 9.30 2.92 -14.38
CA ILE A 1 7.89 2.51 -14.11
C ILE A 1 7.88 1.11 -13.51
N ASP A 2 8.68 0.19 -14.03
CA ASP A 2 8.79 -1.19 -13.53
C ASP A 2 9.11 -1.28 -12.03
N ASP A 3 10.07 -0.50 -11.51
CA ASP A 3 10.37 -0.47 -10.07
C ASP A 3 9.18 -0.06 -9.20
N ILE A 4 8.40 0.93 -9.67
CA ILE A 4 7.21 1.42 -8.98
C ILE A 4 6.16 0.29 -8.93
N MET A 5 5.93 -0.39 -10.06
CA MET A 5 4.99 -1.52 -10.11
C MET A 5 5.44 -2.67 -9.21
N ALA A 6 6.71 -3.03 -9.24
CA ALA A 6 7.27 -4.09 -8.42
C ALA A 6 7.12 -3.79 -6.91
N ILE A 7 7.40 -2.54 -6.49
CA ILE A 7 7.20 -2.15 -5.09
C ILE A 7 5.70 -2.11 -4.75
N ALA A 8 4.85 -1.58 -5.62
CA ALA A 8 3.40 -1.52 -5.39
C ALA A 8 2.77 -2.90 -5.20
N LEU A 9 3.16 -3.90 -6.01
CA LEU A 9 2.70 -5.28 -5.84
C LEU A 9 3.17 -5.89 -4.50
N ARG A 10 4.41 -5.63 -4.10
CA ARG A 10 4.93 -6.10 -2.81
C ARG A 10 4.22 -5.44 -1.61
N VAL A 11 3.89 -4.16 -1.72
CA VAL A 11 3.09 -3.44 -0.72
C VAL A 11 1.69 -4.04 -0.65
N ASN A 12 1.07 -4.30 -1.80
CA ASN A 12 -0.24 -4.95 -1.87
C ASN A 12 -0.24 -6.30 -1.14
N ASP A 13 0.72 -7.17 -1.44
CA ASP A 13 0.79 -8.51 -0.83
C ASP A 13 0.95 -8.43 0.69
N PHE A 14 1.83 -7.53 1.16
CA PHE A 14 2.04 -7.33 2.60
C PHE A 14 0.79 -6.77 3.30
N MET A 15 0.18 -5.72 2.75
CA MET A 15 -0.98 -5.06 3.37
C MET A 15 -2.22 -5.95 3.34
N CYS A 16 -2.46 -6.67 2.23
CA CYS A 16 -3.54 -7.64 2.15
C CYS A 16 -3.40 -8.71 3.24
N GLY A 17 -2.20 -9.25 3.44
CA GLY A 17 -1.92 -10.22 4.50
C GLY A 17 -2.11 -9.62 5.90
N LEU A 18 -1.61 -8.41 6.13
CA LEU A 18 -1.74 -7.70 7.41
C LEU A 18 -3.20 -7.49 7.82
N PHE A 19 -4.03 -6.95 6.92
CA PHE A 19 -5.44 -6.70 7.19
C PHE A 19 -6.25 -7.99 7.29
N ALA A 20 -5.97 -8.98 6.43
CA ALA A 20 -6.62 -10.29 6.52
C ALA A 20 -6.36 -10.98 7.86
N GLY A 21 -5.16 -10.80 8.44
CA GLY A 21 -4.80 -11.32 9.76
C GLY A 21 -5.66 -10.79 10.91
N ILE A 22 -6.35 -9.66 10.71
CA ILE A 22 -7.28 -9.06 11.69
C ILE A 22 -8.73 -9.03 11.20
N GLY A 23 -9.08 -9.79 10.15
CA GLY A 23 -10.44 -9.89 9.65
C GLY A 23 -10.91 -8.71 8.79
N ILE A 24 -9.98 -7.92 8.24
CA ILE A 24 -10.28 -6.78 7.38
C ILE A 24 -9.86 -7.09 5.94
N LYS A 25 -10.73 -6.80 4.98
CA LYS A 25 -10.46 -6.89 3.56
C LYS A 25 -10.00 -5.54 3.02
N LEU A 26 -8.78 -5.50 2.51
CA LEU A 26 -8.27 -4.37 1.73
C LEU A 26 -8.80 -4.48 0.29
N ILE A 27 -9.69 -3.57 -0.11
CA ILE A 27 -10.27 -3.53 -1.46
C ILE A 27 -9.29 -2.86 -2.44
N ASP A 28 -8.72 -1.74 -2.01
CA ASP A 28 -7.69 -0.98 -2.72
C ASP A 28 -7.08 0.06 -1.80
N PHE A 29 -6.00 0.65 -2.27
CA PHE A 29 -5.28 1.73 -1.61
C PHE A 29 -4.56 2.59 -2.66
N LYS A 30 -4.23 3.82 -2.28
CA LYS A 30 -3.36 4.71 -3.05
C LYS A 30 -2.03 4.85 -2.31
N ILE A 31 -0.92 4.81 -3.03
CA ILE A 31 0.41 5.11 -2.52
C ILE A 31 1.12 6.09 -3.44
N GLU A 32 2.02 6.87 -2.86
CA GLU A 32 2.86 7.81 -3.59
C GLU A 32 4.34 7.40 -3.49
N PHE A 33 5.11 7.79 -4.50
CA PHE A 33 6.52 7.46 -4.59
C PHE A 33 7.36 8.73 -4.72
N GLY A 34 8.38 8.80 -3.88
CA GLY A 34 9.40 9.83 -3.93
C GLY A 34 10.63 9.38 -4.70
N ARG A 35 11.44 10.37 -5.08
CA ARG A 35 12.80 10.19 -5.58
C ARG A 35 13.75 10.67 -4.49
N MET A 36 14.60 9.77 -4.03
CA MET A 36 15.68 10.10 -3.10
C MET A 36 17.01 10.04 -3.87
N TYR A 37 17.83 11.08 -3.69
CA TYR A 37 19.16 11.14 -4.29
C TYR A 37 20.20 10.89 -3.20
N ASP A 38 21.15 10.00 -3.49
CA ASP A 38 22.34 9.77 -2.69
C ASP A 38 23.57 10.01 -3.58
N GLY A 39 24.08 11.25 -3.54
CA GLY A 39 24.99 11.75 -4.57
C GLY A 39 24.33 11.74 -5.96
N ASP A 40 24.96 11.05 -6.91
CA ASP A 40 24.44 10.87 -8.27
C ASP A 40 23.46 9.68 -8.40
N ALA A 41 23.30 8.86 -7.35
CA ALA A 41 22.42 7.71 -7.38
C ALA A 41 20.97 8.11 -7.09
N LEU A 42 20.05 7.70 -7.98
CA LEU A 42 18.61 7.87 -7.81
C LEU A 42 18.00 6.59 -7.24
N ARG A 43 17.23 6.71 -6.16
CA ARG A 43 16.41 5.63 -5.61
C ARG A 43 14.94 6.04 -5.57
N ILE A 44 14.07 5.13 -6.02
CA ILE A 44 12.63 5.24 -5.80
C ILE A 44 12.31 4.76 -4.39
N VAL A 45 11.56 5.55 -3.64
CA VAL A 45 11.15 5.25 -2.28
C VAL A 45 9.64 5.36 -2.17
N LEU A 46 9.01 4.43 -1.44
CA LEU A 46 7.63 4.60 -1.00
C LEU A 46 7.58 5.82 -0.08
N ALA A 47 6.63 6.71 -0.31
CA ALA A 47 6.46 7.95 0.42
C ALA A 47 4.99 8.11 0.86
N ASP A 48 4.72 9.24 1.51
CA ASP A 48 3.40 9.63 2.03
C ASP A 48 2.89 8.72 3.16
N GLU A 49 1.63 8.91 3.57
CA GLU A 49 0.95 8.11 4.58
C GLU A 49 0.15 6.94 4.00
N ILE A 50 0.02 5.88 4.81
CA ILE A 50 -0.94 4.80 4.59
C ILE A 50 -1.91 4.83 5.77
N SER A 51 -3.10 5.37 5.51
CA SER A 51 -4.17 5.57 6.49
C SER A 51 -5.51 5.04 5.96
N PRO A 52 -6.54 4.85 6.80
CA PRO A 52 -7.88 4.50 6.34
C PRO A 52 -8.45 5.47 5.29
N ASP A 53 -7.99 6.73 5.24
CA ASP A 53 -8.43 7.70 4.23
C ASP A 53 -7.86 7.39 2.84
N SER A 54 -6.66 6.79 2.79
CA SER A 54 -5.99 6.33 1.56
C SER A 54 -6.40 4.91 1.13
N CYS A 55 -7.25 4.22 1.90
CA CYS A 55 -7.59 2.81 1.73
C CYS A 55 -9.12 2.60 1.69
N ARG A 56 -9.56 1.56 0.98
CA ARG A 56 -10.92 1.02 1.15
C ARG A 56 -10.85 -0.27 1.95
N LEU A 57 -11.33 -0.21 3.20
CA LEU A 57 -11.29 -1.31 4.17
C LEU A 57 -12.70 -1.81 4.46
N TRP A 58 -12.94 -3.10 4.29
CA TRP A 58 -14.23 -3.73 4.53
C TRP A 58 -14.08 -4.80 5.61
N ASP A 59 -15.09 -4.95 6.46
CA ASP A 59 -15.15 -6.07 7.40
C ASP A 59 -15.33 -7.38 6.63
N MET A 60 -14.53 -8.41 6.93
CA MET A 60 -14.63 -9.68 6.22
C MET A 60 -15.87 -10.51 6.59
N ALA A 61 -16.44 -10.33 7.78
CA ALA A 61 -17.58 -11.10 8.25
C ALA A 61 -18.91 -10.54 7.71
N THR A 62 -19.07 -9.22 7.71
CA THR A 62 -20.29 -8.54 7.24
C THR A 62 -20.19 -8.11 5.78
N ASN A 63 -18.97 -7.99 5.24
CA ASN A 63 -18.70 -7.43 3.92
C ASN A 63 -19.24 -5.98 3.78
N GLU A 64 -19.29 -5.25 4.90
CA GLU A 64 -19.63 -3.84 4.96
C GLU A 64 -18.38 -2.98 5.01
N LYS A 65 -18.51 -1.73 4.55
CA LYS A 65 -17.42 -0.75 4.60
C LYS A 65 -17.19 -0.30 6.05
N LEU A 66 -15.91 -0.26 6.47
CA LEU A 66 -15.48 0.34 7.73
C LEU A 66 -15.37 1.87 7.64
#